data_AF-A0A6P4C5V9-F1
#
_entry.id   AF-A0A6P4C5V9-F1
#
_cell.length_a   1.000
_cell.length_b   1.000
_cell.length_c   1.000
_cell.angle_alpha   90.00
_cell.angle_beta   90.00
_cell.angle_gamma   90.00
#
_symmetry.space_group_name_H-M   'P 1'
#
loop_
_entity.id
_entity.type
_entity.pdbx_description
1 polymer ?
#
loop_
_entity_poly.entity_id
_entity_poly.type
_entity_poly.pdbx_seq_one_letter_code
_entity_poly.pdbx_strand_id
1 'polypeptide(L)'
;MTLAPYKGIGDPKVHVTKFESMMFLNSDSDPILCRSFSTFLDGAALLRFSSLPAGSISSFDKFARLFINHIVASKIYVQDSDYLGTIKQGQHESLKNYMTCFTIAAIEISYLNPKVQLHAIKSGLRAGKF
;
A
#
# COMPACT_ATOMS: atom_id res chain seq x y z
N MET A 1 -2.03 3.48 -25.82
CA MET A 1 -2.64 3.69 -24.48
C MET A 1 -1.55 3.43 -23.45
N THR A 2 -1.26 4.36 -22.55
CA THR A 2 -0.15 4.23 -21.60
C THR A 2 -0.73 4.07 -20.19
N LEU A 3 -0.28 3.05 -19.46
CA LEU A 3 -0.72 2.75 -18.10
C LEU A 3 0.20 3.50 -17.14
N ALA A 4 -0.38 4.33 -16.29
CA ALA A 4 0.38 5.01 -15.25
C ALA A 4 0.81 4.01 -14.15
N PRO A 5 2.00 4.17 -13.55
CA PRO A 5 2.41 3.32 -12.44
C PRO A 5 1.44 3.38 -11.26
N TYR A 6 1.17 2.23 -10.65
CA TYR A 6 0.31 2.12 -9.48
C TYR A 6 1.05 2.48 -8.20
N LYS A 7 0.54 3.50 -7.50
CA LYS A 7 1.14 4.05 -6.28
C LYS A 7 0.53 3.50 -4.98
N GLY A 8 -0.36 2.50 -5.05
CA GLY A 8 -1.12 2.01 -3.89
C GLY A 8 -2.54 2.60 -3.76
N ILE A 9 -2.88 3.58 -4.61
CA ILE A 9 -4.15 4.33 -4.54
C ILE A 9 -5.10 3.84 -5.64
N GLY A 10 -6.39 3.70 -5.29
CA GLY A 10 -7.42 3.20 -6.21
C GLY A 10 -7.61 1.69 -6.13
N ASP A 11 -8.41 1.14 -7.05
CA ASP A 11 -8.73 -0.29 -7.11
C ASP A 11 -7.60 -1.08 -7.80
N PRO A 12 -6.89 -1.99 -7.08
CA PRO A 12 -5.84 -2.80 -7.67
C PRO A 12 -6.34 -3.76 -8.75
N LYS A 13 -7.61 -4.20 -8.71
CA LYS A 13 -8.19 -5.06 -9.75
C LYS A 13 -8.29 -4.32 -11.07
N VAL A 14 -8.76 -3.07 -11.03
CA VAL A 14 -8.83 -2.20 -12.23
C VAL A 14 -7.44 -1.98 -12.83
N HIS A 15 -6.40 -1.82 -11.98
CA HIS A 15 -5.02 -1.69 -12.45
C HIS A 15 -4.52 -2.95 -13.17
N VAL A 16 -4.75 -4.12 -12.57
CA VAL A 16 -4.42 -5.42 -13.18
C VAL A 16 -5.13 -5.61 -14.52
N THR A 17 -6.45 -5.39 -14.58
CA THR A 17 -7.23 -5.56 -15.82
C THR A 17 -6.76 -4.63 -16.94
N LYS A 18 -6.38 -3.38 -16.61
CA LYS A 18 -5.82 -2.44 -17.60
C LYS A 18 -4.45 -2.90 -18.12
N PHE A 19 -3.62 -3.44 -17.23
CA PHE A 19 -2.33 -4.03 -17.63
C PHE A 19 -2.52 -5.24 -18.53
N GLU A 20 -3.40 -6.17 -18.15
CA GLU A 20 -3.70 -7.36 -18.96
C GLU A 20 -4.21 -6.98 -20.35
N SER A 21 -5.12 -5.99 -20.43
CA SER A 21 -5.63 -5.50 -21.73
C SER A 21 -4.54 -4.89 -22.60
N MET A 22 -3.52 -4.26 -22.01
CA MET A 22 -2.36 -3.72 -22.74
C MET A 22 -1.40 -4.82 -23.19
N MET A 23 -1.16 -5.81 -22.34
CA MET A 23 -0.17 -6.85 -22.58
C MET A 23 -0.70 -8.03 -23.38
N PHE A 24 -2.02 -8.24 -23.44
CA PHE A 24 -2.67 -9.25 -24.27
C PHE A 24 -2.25 -9.17 -25.74
N LEU A 25 -1.91 -7.98 -26.23
CA LEU A 25 -1.45 -7.77 -27.60
C LEU A 25 0.06 -8.02 -27.78
N ASN A 26 0.82 -8.16 -26.69
CA ASN A 26 2.28 -8.03 -26.69
C ASN A 26 3.04 -9.19 -26.02
N SER A 27 2.40 -10.07 -25.25
CA SER A 27 3.09 -11.21 -24.62
C SER A 27 2.15 -12.30 -24.08
N ASP A 28 2.44 -13.56 -24.43
CA ASP A 28 1.79 -14.76 -23.87
C ASP A 28 2.66 -15.46 -22.79
N SER A 29 3.72 -14.81 -22.31
CA SER A 29 4.69 -15.41 -21.40
C SER A 29 4.56 -14.86 -19.98
N ASP A 30 4.12 -15.71 -19.05
CA ASP A 30 3.96 -15.37 -17.63
C ASP A 30 5.19 -14.69 -16.99
N PRO A 31 6.44 -15.16 -17.20
CA PRO A 31 7.63 -14.47 -16.70
C PRO A 31 7.80 -13.05 -17.25
N ILE A 32 7.45 -12.83 -18.52
CA ILE A 32 7.52 -11.51 -19.17
C ILE A 32 6.43 -10.61 -18.58
N LEU A 33 5.21 -11.11 -18.42
CA LEU A 33 4.10 -10.38 -17.81
C LEU A 33 4.45 -9.93 -16.38
N CYS A 34 5.01 -10.82 -15.55
CA CYS A 34 5.39 -10.48 -14.18
C CYS A 34 6.50 -9.42 -14.13
N ARG A 35 7.53 -9.57 -14.98
CA ARG A 35 8.62 -8.60 -15.06
C ARG A 35 8.13 -7.25 -15.56
N SER A 36 7.33 -7.22 -16.63
CA SER A 36 6.75 -5.99 -17.16
C SER A 36 5.82 -5.33 -16.14
N PHE A 37 4.97 -6.08 -15.43
CA PHE A 37 4.07 -5.49 -14.44
C PHE A 37 4.84 -4.75 -13.32
N SER A 38 6.00 -5.27 -12.93
CA SER A 38 6.82 -4.61 -11.90
C SER A 38 7.24 -3.18 -12.29
N THR A 39 7.37 -2.87 -13.59
CA THR A 39 7.69 -1.51 -14.07
C THR A 39 6.48 -0.57 -14.02
N PHE A 40 5.27 -1.12 -13.84
CA PHE A 40 4.04 -0.36 -13.62
C PHE A 40 3.66 -0.27 -12.14
N LEU A 41 4.61 -0.53 -11.24
CA LEU A 41 4.49 -0.31 -9.80
C LEU A 41 5.41 0.83 -9.38
N ASP A 42 4.95 1.63 -8.42
CA ASP A 42 5.73 2.75 -7.87
C ASP A 42 5.50 2.86 -6.35
N GLY A 43 6.42 3.55 -5.67
CA GLY A 43 6.37 3.80 -4.24
C GLY A 43 6.20 2.54 -3.41
N ALA A 44 5.20 2.55 -2.52
CA ALA A 44 4.93 1.44 -1.60
C ALA A 44 4.60 0.13 -2.30
N ALA A 45 3.98 0.17 -3.49
CA ALA A 45 3.64 -1.03 -4.24
C ALA A 45 4.89 -1.73 -4.78
N LEU A 46 5.87 -0.96 -5.26
CA LEU A 46 7.15 -1.48 -5.74
C LEU A 46 8.00 -2.04 -4.60
N LEU A 47 8.14 -1.30 -3.50
CA LEU A 47 8.93 -1.75 -2.33
C LEU A 47 8.41 -3.07 -1.75
N ARG A 48 7.08 -3.20 -1.68
CA ARG A 48 6.43 -4.44 -1.23
C ARG A 48 6.67 -5.57 -2.21
N PHE A 49 6.58 -5.32 -3.52
CA PHE A 49 6.88 -6.32 -4.54
C PHE A 49 8.30 -6.87 -4.44
N SER A 50 9.29 -6.01 -4.23
CA SER A 50 10.71 -6.40 -4.08
C SER A 50 10.99 -7.29 -2.87
N SER A 51 10.05 -7.40 -1.92
CA SER A 51 10.19 -8.27 -0.73
C SER A 51 9.71 -9.71 -0.95
N LEU A 52 9.10 -10.02 -2.10
CA LEU A 52 8.64 -11.37 -2.41
C LEU A 52 9.83 -12.33 -2.64
N PRO A 53 9.78 -13.57 -2.11
CA PRO A 53 10.83 -14.55 -2.36
C PRO A 53 10.99 -14.84 -3.85
N ALA A 54 12.24 -14.97 -4.31
CA ALA A 54 12.53 -15.38 -5.68
C ALA A 54 11.86 -16.74 -5.99
N GLY A 55 11.27 -16.89 -7.17
CA GLY A 55 10.58 -18.12 -7.59
C GLY A 55 9.20 -18.36 -6.95
N SER A 56 8.69 -17.44 -6.13
CA SER A 56 7.34 -17.57 -5.52
C SER A 56 6.19 -17.41 -6.53
N ILE A 57 6.47 -16.84 -7.70
CA ILE A 57 5.52 -16.53 -8.76
C ILE A 57 5.75 -17.49 -9.93
N SER A 58 4.78 -18.38 -10.15
CA SER A 58 4.79 -19.36 -11.24
C SER A 58 3.91 -18.95 -12.43
N SER A 59 2.99 -18.01 -12.23
CA SER A 59 2.12 -17.45 -13.26
C SER A 59 1.72 -16.01 -12.93
N PHE A 60 1.40 -15.21 -13.96
CA PHE A 60 0.94 -13.84 -13.77
C PHE A 60 -0.37 -13.78 -12.98
N ASP A 61 -1.26 -14.73 -13.22
CA ASP A 61 -2.53 -14.87 -12.50
C ASP A 61 -2.34 -15.10 -10.98
N LYS A 62 -1.41 -15.98 -10.59
CA LYS A 62 -1.04 -16.14 -9.16
C LYS A 62 -0.47 -14.85 -8.60
N PHE A 63 0.37 -14.18 -9.37
CA PHE A 63 0.97 -12.91 -9.00
C PHE A 63 -0.07 -11.80 -8.79
N ALA A 64 -0.99 -11.61 -9.73
CA ALA A 64 -2.07 -10.62 -9.66
C ALA A 64 -2.93 -10.84 -8.42
N ARG A 65 -3.29 -12.08 -8.11
CA ARG A 65 -4.01 -12.43 -6.87
C ARG A 65 -3.24 -12.04 -5.62
N LEU A 66 -1.95 -12.39 -5.54
CA LEU A 66 -1.12 -12.03 -4.39
C LEU A 66 -1.04 -10.51 -4.22
N PHE A 67 -0.82 -9.78 -5.30
CA PHE A 67 -0.80 -8.32 -5.31
C PHE A 67 -2.12 -7.71 -4.80
N ILE A 68 -3.26 -8.15 -5.36
CA ILE A 68 -4.59 -7.68 -4.96
C ILE A 68 -4.86 -8.00 -3.49
N ASN A 69 -4.66 -9.26 -3.08
CA ASN A 69 -4.89 -9.70 -1.70
C ASN A 69 -4.01 -8.92 -0.73
N HIS A 70 -2.77 -8.65 -1.08
CA HIS A 70 -1.86 -7.90 -0.23
C HIS A 70 -2.31 -6.44 -0.05
N ILE A 71 -2.82 -5.80 -1.11
CA ILE A 71 -3.35 -4.43 -1.02
C ILE A 71 -4.66 -4.40 -0.24
N VAL A 72 -5.55 -5.36 -0.48
CA VAL A 72 -6.82 -5.48 0.25
C VAL A 72 -6.57 -5.75 1.74
N ALA A 73 -5.70 -6.71 2.07
CA ALA A 73 -5.33 -6.99 3.45
C ALA A 73 -4.66 -5.78 4.13
N SER A 74 -3.81 -5.03 3.41
CA SER A 74 -3.25 -3.78 3.93
C SER A 74 -4.33 -2.74 4.19
N LYS A 75 -5.33 -2.60 3.31
CA LYS A 75 -6.45 -1.67 3.52
C LYS A 75 -7.35 -2.10 4.68
N ILE A 76 -7.64 -3.41 4.83
CA ILE A 76 -8.41 -3.94 5.96
C ILE A 76 -7.67 -3.67 7.27
N TYR A 77 -6.37 -3.95 7.31
CA TYR A 77 -5.53 -3.65 8.47
C TYR A 77 -5.51 -2.15 8.79
N VAL A 78 -5.36 -1.30 7.77
CA VAL A 78 -5.39 0.15 7.96
C VAL A 78 -6.76 0.63 8.44
N GLN A 79 -7.86 0.06 7.94
CA GLN A 79 -9.25 0.40 8.33
C GLN A 79 -9.61 0.03 9.77
N ASP A 80 -8.79 -0.77 10.45
CA ASP A 80 -8.97 -1.05 11.86
C ASP A 80 -8.56 0.17 12.70
N SER A 81 -9.43 0.63 13.61
CA SER A 81 -9.11 1.73 14.52
C SER A 81 -7.86 1.46 15.37
N ASP A 82 -7.54 0.19 15.59
CA ASP A 82 -6.36 -0.24 16.34
C ASP A 82 -5.06 0.08 15.60
N TYR A 83 -5.09 0.22 14.26
CA TYR A 83 -3.93 0.58 13.46
C TYR A 83 -3.34 1.94 13.84
N LEU A 84 -4.17 2.94 14.13
CA LEU A 84 -3.69 4.26 14.56
C LEU A 84 -2.86 4.18 15.85
N GLY A 85 -3.16 3.22 16.73
CA GLY A 85 -2.41 2.99 17.95
C GLY A 85 -0.97 2.53 17.71
N THR A 86 -0.69 1.96 16.53
CA THR A 86 0.64 1.46 16.13
C THR A 86 1.54 2.56 15.55
N ILE A 87 0.97 3.69 15.12
CA ILE A 87 1.73 4.81 14.56
C ILE A 87 2.41 5.56 15.71
N LYS A 88 3.74 5.44 15.80
CA LYS A 88 4.56 6.11 16.81
C LYS A 88 5.47 7.13 16.13
N GLN A 89 5.63 8.30 16.76
CA GLN A 89 6.58 9.31 16.32
C GLN A 89 8.00 8.71 16.31
N GLY A 90 8.75 8.93 15.23
CA GLY A 90 10.16 8.51 15.09
C GLY A 90 11.13 9.34 15.94
N GLN A 91 12.35 8.85 16.17
CA GLN A 91 13.31 9.49 17.10
C GLN A 91 13.81 10.84 16.65
N HIS A 92 13.87 11.00 15.34
CA HIS A 92 14.28 12.22 14.67
C HIS A 92 13.13 12.80 13.84
N GLU A 93 11.91 12.31 14.05
CA GLU A 93 10.73 12.78 13.32
C GLU A 93 10.13 14.00 14.02
N SER A 94 9.98 15.09 13.26
CA SER A 94 9.30 16.29 13.77
C SER A 94 7.83 16.01 14.04
N LEU A 95 7.24 16.75 14.98
CA LEU A 95 5.80 16.65 15.27
C LEU A 95 4.94 16.87 14.01
N LYS A 96 5.36 17.80 13.15
CA LYS A 96 4.67 18.10 11.89
C LYS A 96 4.64 16.88 10.97
N ASN A 97 5.79 16.22 10.76
CA ASN A 97 5.87 15.06 9.89
C ASN A 97 5.05 13.88 10.45
N TYR A 98 5.14 13.65 11.76
CA TYR A 98 4.31 12.67 12.45
C TYR A 98 2.81 12.94 12.25
N MET A 99 2.36 14.18 12.46
CA MET A 99 0.94 14.56 12.29
C MET A 99 0.49 14.41 10.83
N THR A 100 1.35 14.66 9.85
CA THR A 100 1.06 14.41 8.43
C THR A 100 0.85 12.91 8.18
N CYS A 101 1.77 12.05 8.64
CA CYS A 101 1.65 10.60 8.50
C CYS A 101 0.38 10.07 9.18
N PHE A 102 0.12 10.51 10.41
CA PHE A 102 -1.07 10.12 11.18
C PHE A 102 -2.38 10.55 10.49
N THR A 103 -2.42 11.76 9.93
CA THR A 103 -3.61 12.28 9.24
C THR A 103 -3.91 11.50 7.96
N ILE A 104 -2.88 11.15 7.19
CA ILE A 104 -3.05 10.32 5.99
C ILE A 104 -3.67 8.96 6.36
N ALA A 105 -3.13 8.29 7.40
CA ALA A 105 -3.68 7.02 7.88
C ALA A 105 -5.12 7.18 8.41
N ALA A 106 -5.42 8.25 9.13
CA ALA A 106 -6.76 8.50 9.66
C ALA A 106 -7.81 8.77 8.55
N ILE A 107 -7.41 9.38 7.42
CA ILE A 107 -8.31 9.58 6.27
C ILE A 107 -8.69 8.24 5.61
N GLU A 108 -7.78 7.26 5.62
CA GLU A 108 -8.05 5.93 5.06
C GLU A 108 -9.03 5.10 5.91
N ILE A 109 -9.20 5.47 7.19
CA ILE A 109 -10.17 4.86 8.12
C ILE A 109 -11.45 5.69 8.10
N SER A 110 -12.46 5.20 7.39
CA SER A 110 -13.78 5.85 7.35
C SER A 110 -14.41 5.87 8.77
N TYR A 111 -14.91 7.02 9.21
CA TYR A 111 -15.68 7.20 10.47
C TYR A 111 -14.94 6.92 11.79
N LEU A 112 -13.74 7.46 11.97
CA LEU A 112 -13.07 7.44 13.28
C LEU A 112 -13.78 8.31 14.33
N ASN A 113 -13.99 7.74 15.52
CA ASN A 113 -14.44 8.50 16.68
C ASN A 113 -13.35 9.51 17.12
N PRO A 114 -13.65 10.81 17.26
CA PRO A 114 -12.67 11.83 17.65
C PRO A 114 -11.92 11.52 18.96
N LYS A 115 -12.57 10.82 19.92
CA LYS A 115 -11.92 10.40 21.18
C LYS A 115 -10.87 9.31 20.95
N VAL A 116 -11.15 8.37 20.04
CA VAL A 116 -10.21 7.30 19.66
C VAL A 116 -9.02 7.90 18.93
N GLN A 117 -9.28 8.85 18.03
CA GLN A 117 -8.22 9.57 17.31
C GLN A 117 -7.32 10.35 18.26
N LEU A 118 -7.90 11.10 19.20
CA LEU A 118 -7.13 11.86 20.20
C LEU A 118 -6.29 10.93 21.10
N HIS A 119 -6.87 9.79 21.50
CA HIS A 119 -6.14 8.79 22.29
C HIS A 119 -4.95 8.21 21.51
N ALA A 120 -5.16 7.82 20.25
CA ALA A 120 -4.11 7.28 19.40
C ALA A 120 -2.97 8.30 19.19
N ILE A 121 -3.29 9.57 18.90
CA ILE A 121 -2.30 10.65 18.80
C ILE A 121 -1.47 10.74 20.08
N LYS A 122 -2.13 10.85 21.24
CA LYS A 122 -1.44 10.95 22.54
C LYS A 122 -0.55 9.75 22.82
N SER A 123 -0.99 8.54 22.47
CA SER A 123 -0.21 7.31 22.66
C SER A 123 0.97 7.17 21.69
N GLY A 124 0.92 7.86 20.55
CA GLY A 124 1.93 7.83 19.50
C GLY A 124 3.03 8.87 19.67
N LEU A 125 2.78 9.93 20.42
CA LEU A 125 3.76 10.96 20.73
C LEU A 125 4.87 10.44 21.62
N ARG A 126 6.08 10.97 21.41
CA ARG A 126 7.20 10.74 22.33
C ARG A 126 7.05 11.63 23.55
N ALA A 127 7.49 11.12 24.70
CA ALA A 127 7.70 11.94 25.88
C ALA A 127 8.87 12.90 25.60
N GLY A 128 8.58 14.19 25.47
CA GLY A 128 9.57 15.22 25.19
C GLY A 128 9.07 16.60 25.61
N LYS A 129 9.99 17.48 26.04
CA LYS A 129 9.68 18.88 26.33
C LYS A 129 9.44 19.61 25.00
N PHE A 130 8.27 20.23 24.90
CA PHE A 130 7.93 21.15 23.82
C PHE A 130 8.79 22.42 23.89
#